data_AF-A0A7G9QSH4-F1
#
_entry.id   AF-A0A7G9QSH4-F1
#
_cell.length_a   1.000
_cell.length_b   1.000
_cell.length_c   1.000
_cell.angle_alpha   90.00
_cell.angle_beta   90.00
_cell.angle_gamma   90.00
#
_symmetry.space_group_name_H-M   'P 1'
#
loop_
_entity.id
_entity.type
_entity.pdbx_description
1 polymer ?
#
loop_
_entity_poly.entity_id
_entity_poly.type
_entity_poly.pdbx_seq_one_letter_code
_entity_poly.pdbx_strand_id
1 'polypeptide(L)' 'MHASSEFFVGWGTLSLINAGLAQSKGRSGLGWWFGSLFVGPLATLLIVALPAVPNRMV' A
#
# COMPACT_ATOMS: atom_id res chain seq x y z
N MET A 1 19.90 -0.59 31.05
CA MET A 1 18.95 0.25 30.29
C MET A 1 18.57 -0.56 29.05
N HIS A 2 17.33 -1.05 28.93
CA HIS A 2 16.88 -1.68 27.69
C HIS A 2 16.51 -0.56 26.71
N ALA A 3 17.27 -0.43 25.63
CA ALA A 3 16.88 0.45 24.53
C ALA A 3 15.72 -0.23 23.80
N SER A 4 14.49 0.20 24.06
CA SER A 4 13.34 -0.16 23.24
C SER A 4 13.50 0.52 21.88
N SER A 5 13.86 -0.25 20.85
CA SER A 5 13.88 0.25 19.48
C SER A 5 12.44 0.44 18.99
N GLU A 6 11.96 1.67 18.93
CA GLU A 6 10.68 1.98 18.31
C GLU A 6 10.81 1.92 16.78
N PHE A 7 10.00 1.06 16.15
CA PHE A 7 9.96 0.94 14.70
C PHE A 7 8.98 1.97 14.13
N PHE A 8 9.51 3.04 13.54
CA PHE A 8 8.71 4.08 12.89
C PHE A 8 8.59 3.83 11.39
N VAL A 9 7.39 3.56 10.91
CA VAL A 9 7.09 3.53 9.48
C VAL A 9 6.58 4.91 9.06
N GLY A 10 7.43 5.65 8.35
CA GLY A 10 7.07 6.94 7.79
C GLY A 10 6.05 6.84 6.66
N TRP A 11 5.35 7.93 6.40
CA TRP A 11 4.28 8.02 5.39
C TRP A 11 4.74 7.63 3.98
N GLY A 12 5.96 8.01 3.58
CA GLY A 12 6.54 7.64 2.28
C GLY A 12 6.82 6.14 2.15
N THR A 13 7.25 5.49 3.24
CA THR A 13 7.43 4.04 3.25
C THR A 13 6.07 3.34 3.17
N LEU A 14 5.07 3.82 3.92
CA LEU A 14 3.71 3.29 3.86
C LEU A 14 3.10 3.41 2.46
N SER A 15 3.33 4.54 1.75
CA SER A 15 2.82 4.72 0.40
C SER A 15 3.45 3.74 -0.60
N LEU A 16 4.74 3.44 -0.46
CA LEU A 16 5.42 2.41 -1.27
C LEU A 16 4.90 1.00 -0.97
N ILE A 17 4.64 0.68 0.29
CA ILE A 17 4.02 -0.60 0.69
C ILE A 17 2.64 -0.73 0.03
N ASN A 18 1.81 0.31 0.10
CA ASN A 18 0.49 0.33 -0.55
C ASN A 18 0.60 0.15 -2.07
N ALA A 19 1.62 0.73 -2.72
CA ALA A 19 1.88 0.53 -4.14
C ALA A 19 2.17 -0.94 -4.51
N GLY A 20 2.93 -1.64 -3.65
CA GLY A 20 3.20 -3.07 -3.81
C GLY A 20 1.95 -3.93 -3.57
N LEU A 21 1.17 -3.63 -2.53
CA LEU A 21 -0.10 -4.31 -2.23
C LEU A 21 -1.12 -4.13 -3.36
N ALA A 22 -1.15 -2.96 -3.98
CA ALA A 22 -2.03 -2.72 -5.13
C ALA A 22 -1.59 -3.52 -6.37
N GLN A 23 -0.28 -3.60 -6.64
CA GLN A 23 0.28 -4.39 -7.74
C GLN A 23 -0.01 -5.89 -7.61
N SER A 24 0.08 -6.46 -6.40
CA SER A 24 -0.23 -7.88 -6.18
C SER A 24 -1.70 -8.21 -6.45
N LYS A 25 -2.58 -7.19 -6.49
CA LYS A 25 -3.99 -7.28 -6.86
C LYS A 25 -4.29 -6.88 -8.31
N GLY A 26 -3.29 -6.75 -9.17
CA GLY A 26 -3.46 -6.39 -10.58
C GLY A 26 -3.86 -4.93 -10.81
N ARG A 27 -3.59 -4.04 -9.85
CA ARG A 27 -3.83 -2.59 -9.98
C ARG A 27 -2.53 -1.82 -10.24
N SER A 28 -2.64 -0.61 -10.78
CA SER A 28 -1.48 0.25 -11.02
C SER A 28 -0.77 0.67 -9.72
N GLY A 29 0.45 0.16 -9.50
CA GLY A 29 1.23 0.50 -8.31
C GLY A 29 1.56 1.99 -8.20
N LEU A 30 1.96 2.62 -9.30
CA LEU A 30 2.28 4.07 -9.32
C LEU A 30 1.06 4.93 -8.98
N GLY A 31 -0.13 4.59 -9.50
CA GLY A 31 -1.35 5.31 -9.17
C GLY A 31 -1.69 5.21 -7.68
N TRP A 32 -1.57 4.01 -7.11
CA TRP A 32 -1.79 3.78 -5.68
C TRP A 32 -0.70 4.36 -4.79
N TRP A 33 0.55 4.46 -5.26
CA TRP A 33 1.62 5.16 -4.58
C TRP A 33 1.28 6.65 -4.39
N PHE A 34 1.00 7.35 -5.50
CA PHE A 34 0.64 8.77 -5.47
C PHE A 34 -0.64 9.02 -4.64
N GLY A 35 -1.67 8.19 -4.83
CA GLY A 35 -2.88 8.28 -4.01
C GLY A 35 -2.59 8.14 -2.52
N SER A 36 -1.75 7.17 -2.14
CA SER A 36 -1.37 6.92 -0.74
C SER A 36 -0.60 8.07 -0.09
N LEU A 37 0.08 8.93 -0.86
CA LEU A 37 0.68 10.15 -0.29
C LEU A 37 -0.36 11.08 0.33
N PHE A 38 -1.61 11.06 -0.16
CA PHE A 38 -2.70 11.90 0.36
C PHE A 38 -3.60 11.17 1.37
N VAL A 39 -3.93 9.91 1.08
CA VAL A 39 -4.89 9.13 1.91
C VAL A 39 -4.24 8.17 2.91
N GLY A 40 -2.91 7.98 2.86
CA GLY A 40 -2.14 7.27 3.89
C GLY A 40 -2.70 5.87 4.21
N PRO A 41 -2.93 5.53 5.50
CA PRO A 41 -3.48 4.23 5.92
C PRO A 41 -4.85 3.89 5.31
N LEU A 42 -5.65 4.88 4.91
CA LEU A 42 -6.96 4.60 4.28
C LEU A 42 -6.79 3.91 2.93
N ALA A 43 -5.71 4.20 2.19
CA ALA A 43 -5.42 3.48 0.96
C ALA A 43 -5.16 1.99 1.23
N THR A 44 -4.53 1.65 2.36
CA THR A 44 -4.32 0.25 2.76
C THR A 44 -5.67 -0.46 2.94
N LEU A 45 -6.61 0.15 3.64
CA LEU A 45 -7.95 -0.40 3.85
C LEU A 45 -8.68 -0.63 2.52
N LEU A 46 -8.63 0.35 1.62
CA LEU A 46 -9.20 0.22 0.28
C LEU A 46 -8.56 -0.93 -0.50
N ILE A 47 -7.22 -1.00 -0.55
CA ILE A 47 -6.52 -2.04 -1.30
C ILE A 47 -6.89 -3.43 -0.80
N VAL A 48 -6.91 -3.63 0.51
CA VAL A 48 -7.19 -4.91 1.16
C VAL A 48 -8.66 -5.32 0.96
N ALA A 49 -9.59 -4.40 1.18
CA ALA A 49 -11.03 -4.69 1.08
C ALA A 49 -11.50 -4.96 -0.36
N LEU A 50 -10.97 -4.24 -1.35
CA LEU A 50 -11.40 -4.44 -2.74
C LEU A 50 -10.83 -5.73 -3.35
N PRO A 51 -11.60 -6.50 -4.13
CA PRO A 51 -11.14 -7.74 -4.78
C PRO A 51 -10.05 -7.48 -5.83
N ALA A 52 -9.17 -8.45 -6.05
CA ALA A 52 -8.15 -8.35 -7.10
C ALA A 52 -8.80 -8.16 -8.48
N VAL A 53 -8.12 -7.42 -9.36
CA VAL A 53 -8.58 -7.23 -10.74
C VAL A 53 -8.42 -8.55 -11.48
N PRO A 54 -9.49 -9.08 -12.11
CA PRO A 54 -9.39 -10.31 -12.89
C PRO A 54 -8.35 -10.18 -14.00
N ASN A 55 -7.39 -11.11 -14.03
CA ASN A 55 -6.45 -11.18 -15.13
C ASN A 55 -7.20 -11.74 -16.35
N ARG A 56 -7.43 -10.91 -17.38
CA ARG A 56 -8.12 -11.33 -18.62
C ARG A 56 -7.24 -12.14 -19.58
N MET A 57 -6.05 -12.57 -19.13
CA MET A 57 -5.15 -13.40 -19.93
C MET A 57 -5.47 -14.90 -19.79
N VAL A 58 -6.73 -15.27 -20.07
CA VAL A 58 -7.22 -16.60 -20.42
C VAL A 58 -8.44 -16.45 -21.31
#